data_AF-A0A0L6CSX4-F1
#
_entry.id   AF-A0A0L6CSX4-F1
#
_cell.length_a   1.000
_cell.length_b   1.000
_cell.length_c   1.000
_cell.angle_alpha   90.00
_cell.angle_beta   90.00
_cell.angle_gamma   90.00
#
_symmetry.space_group_name_H-M   'P 1'
#
loop_
_entity.id
_entity.type
_entity.pdbx_description
1 polymer ?
#
loop_
_entity_poly.entity_id
_entity_poly.type
_entity_poly.pdbx_seq_one_letter_code
_entity_poly.pdbx_strand_id
1 'polypeptide(L)'
;MSVSPAVAKHRLFVWLTSLELADHALVVIARDDDTTFGILHSHFHELWALRMGTSLEDRPRYTPSTTFETFPFPAGLTPNIPAANYAADPRAIKIDAAAKRLNELRENWLNPADLVDRVPEVVAGYPDRILPKDAAASKELKKRTLTNLYNARPAWLDHAHKALDEAVAESYGWGDDWRDGKLTNDEILARLFKLNQERAKAESKAAAKVKMKGKKNGK
;
A
#
# COMPACT_ATOMS: atom_id res chain seq x y z
N MET A 1 0.27 -4.32 11.08
CA MET A 1 -0.13 -2.98 10.56
C MET A 1 0.95 -2.43 9.65
N SER A 2 0.63 -1.55 8.70
CA SER A 2 1.64 -0.95 7.81
C SER A 2 1.76 0.56 7.98
N VAL A 3 2.90 1.11 7.58
CA VAL A 3 3.18 2.54 7.64
C VAL A 3 3.76 3.08 6.35
N SER A 4 3.48 4.35 6.07
CA SER A 4 4.12 5.14 5.02
C SER A 4 4.58 6.47 5.60
N PRO A 5 5.76 7.00 5.23
CA PRO A 5 6.12 8.37 5.53
C PRO A 5 5.10 9.35 4.93
N ALA A 6 4.72 10.40 5.67
CA ALA A 6 3.83 11.43 5.16
C ALA A 6 4.49 12.19 4.00
N VAL A 7 5.79 12.53 4.10
CA VAL A 7 6.56 13.22 3.06
C VAL A 7 7.73 12.35 2.61
N ALA A 8 7.75 11.96 1.34
CA ALA A 8 8.83 11.14 0.77
C ALA A 8 8.89 11.28 -0.76
N LYS A 9 10.08 11.05 -1.33
CA LYS A 9 10.28 11.00 -2.79
C LYS A 9 9.49 9.85 -3.43
N HIS A 10 9.52 8.68 -2.79
CA HIS A 10 8.84 7.48 -3.25
C HIS A 10 7.68 7.16 -2.31
N ARG A 11 6.54 6.71 -2.86
CA ARG A 11 5.43 6.22 -2.05
C ARG A 11 5.70 4.78 -1.64
N LEU A 12 6.06 4.58 -0.37
CA LEU A 12 6.49 3.30 0.15
C LEU A 12 5.68 2.91 1.37
N PHE A 13 5.22 1.66 1.40
CA PHE A 13 4.65 1.03 2.58
C PHE A 13 5.59 -0.04 3.11
N VAL A 14 5.73 -0.08 4.43
CA VAL A 14 6.47 -1.11 5.16
C VAL A 14 5.60 -1.66 6.27
N TRP A 15 5.78 -2.93 6.59
CA TRP A 15 5.15 -3.53 7.77
C TRP A 15 5.80 -2.95 9.03
N LEU A 16 4.97 -2.58 10.01
CA LEU A 16 5.37 -2.12 11.32
C LEU A 16 4.88 -3.13 12.36
N THR A 17 5.73 -3.47 13.30
CA THR A 17 5.40 -4.38 14.39
C THR A 17 4.60 -3.62 15.44
N SER A 18 3.74 -4.33 16.18
CA SER A 18 2.83 -3.69 17.16
C SER A 18 3.55 -3.06 18.36
N LEU A 19 4.86 -3.24 18.48
CA LEU A 19 5.69 -2.78 19.59
C LEU A 19 6.47 -1.49 19.26
N GLU A 20 6.28 -0.95 18.06
CA GLU A 20 6.89 0.30 17.60
C GLU A 20 5.89 1.46 17.69
N LEU A 21 6.35 2.62 18.16
CA LEU A 21 5.55 3.84 18.24
C LEU A 21 5.80 4.69 16.99
N ALA A 22 4.74 4.92 16.22
CA ALA A 22 4.79 5.81 15.06
C ALA A 22 4.73 7.27 15.50
N ASP A 23 5.68 8.09 15.02
CA ASP A 23 5.64 9.53 15.20
C ASP A 23 4.67 10.20 14.20
N HIS A 24 4.29 11.46 14.46
CA HIS A 24 3.29 12.24 13.71
C HIS A 24 3.56 12.35 12.19
N ALA A 25 4.80 12.17 11.74
CA ALA A 25 5.18 12.20 10.34
C ALA A 25 5.00 10.85 9.61
N LEU A 26 4.47 9.83 10.29
CA LEU A 26 4.11 8.53 9.72
C LEU A 26 2.58 8.39 9.60
N VAL A 27 2.15 7.91 8.45
CA VAL A 27 0.76 7.49 8.22
C VAL A 27 0.65 6.02 8.54
N VAL A 28 -0.12 5.69 9.58
CA VAL A 28 -0.37 4.31 10.01
C VAL A 28 -1.66 3.80 9.40
N ILE A 29 -1.58 2.66 8.71
CA ILE A 29 -2.73 1.90 8.23
C ILE A 29 -2.90 0.71 9.15
N ALA A 30 -3.90 0.79 10.03
CA ALA A 30 -4.23 -0.25 11.03
C ALA A 30 -4.93 -1.47 10.41
N ARG A 31 -4.31 -2.05 9.39
CA ARG A 31 -4.73 -3.28 8.70
C ARG A 31 -3.58 -4.27 8.68
N ASP A 32 -3.90 -5.55 8.82
CA ASP A 32 -2.93 -6.64 8.91
C ASP A 32 -3.22 -7.69 7.83
N ASP A 33 -3.35 -7.23 6.60
CA ASP A 33 -3.59 -8.08 5.43
C ASP A 33 -2.78 -7.59 4.22
N ASP A 34 -2.14 -8.53 3.52
CA ASP A 34 -1.32 -8.23 2.35
C ASP A 34 -2.14 -7.73 1.16
N THR A 35 -3.45 -8.02 1.11
CA THR A 35 -4.33 -7.48 0.06
C THR A 35 -4.41 -5.95 0.13
N THR A 36 -4.72 -5.39 1.31
CA THR A 36 -4.76 -3.93 1.50
C THR A 36 -3.38 -3.33 1.28
N PHE A 37 -2.34 -3.98 1.81
CA PHE A 37 -0.95 -3.55 1.62
C PHE A 37 -0.59 -3.48 0.13
N GLY A 38 -0.91 -4.51 -0.64
CA GLY A 38 -0.65 -4.59 -2.07
C GLY A 38 -1.40 -3.53 -2.87
N ILE A 39 -2.69 -3.31 -2.56
CA ILE A 39 -3.47 -2.25 -3.22
C ILE A 39 -2.84 -0.87 -2.98
N LEU A 40 -2.44 -0.57 -1.74
CA LEU A 40 -1.82 0.71 -1.41
C LEU A 40 -0.42 0.88 -2.03
N HIS A 41 0.32 -0.21 -2.19
CA HIS A 41 1.66 -0.20 -2.77
C HIS A 41 1.64 -0.24 -4.31
N SER A 42 0.47 -0.35 -4.94
CA SER A 42 0.32 -0.35 -6.39
C SER A 42 0.47 1.03 -7.04
N HIS A 43 0.80 1.02 -8.33
CA HIS A 43 0.86 2.21 -9.17
C HIS A 43 -0.47 2.98 -9.22
N PHE A 44 -1.61 2.28 -9.12
CA PHE A 44 -2.94 2.89 -9.05
C PHE A 44 -3.09 3.81 -7.84
N HIS A 45 -2.65 3.33 -6.67
CA HIS A 45 -2.71 4.12 -5.45
C HIS A 45 -1.62 5.20 -5.43
N GLU A 46 -0.43 4.93 -5.98
CA GLU A 46 0.62 5.93 -6.15
C GLU A 46 0.13 7.14 -6.97
N LEU A 47 -0.43 6.90 -8.17
CA LEU A 47 -0.97 7.96 -9.03
C LEU A 47 -2.07 8.75 -8.33
N TRP A 48 -2.99 8.07 -7.66
CA TRP A 48 -4.05 8.73 -6.88
C TRP A 48 -3.48 9.60 -5.76
N ALA A 49 -2.53 9.05 -4.98
CA ALA A 49 -1.92 9.76 -3.87
C ALA A 49 -1.09 10.97 -4.32
N LEU A 50 -0.41 10.89 -5.47
CA LEU A 50 0.30 12.02 -6.08
C LEU A 50 -0.68 13.09 -6.56
N ARG A 51 -1.82 12.69 -7.13
CA ARG A 51 -2.80 13.63 -7.70
C ARG A 51 -3.68 14.31 -6.66
N MET A 52 -4.04 13.60 -5.60
CA MET A 52 -4.97 14.03 -4.55
C MET A 52 -4.28 14.47 -3.26
N GLY A 53 -3.00 14.15 -3.11
CA GLY A 53 -2.16 14.61 -2.01
C GLY A 53 -1.83 16.10 -2.12
N THR A 54 -0.97 16.55 -1.22
CA THR A 54 -0.40 17.90 -1.23
C THR A 54 1.11 17.81 -1.49
N SER A 55 1.80 18.94 -1.56
CA SER A 55 3.27 18.95 -1.56
C SER A 55 3.80 19.76 -0.38
N LEU A 56 5.00 19.39 0.08
CA LEU A 56 5.84 20.27 0.88
C LEU A 56 7.00 20.69 -0.02
N GLU A 57 6.92 21.92 -0.51
CA GLU A 57 7.77 22.39 -1.62
C GLU A 57 7.56 21.48 -2.86
N ASP A 58 8.61 20.79 -3.28
CA ASP A 58 8.63 19.85 -4.41
C ASP A 58 8.34 18.40 -4.00
N ARG A 59 8.32 18.09 -2.70
CA ARG A 59 8.15 16.72 -2.21
C ARG A 59 6.67 16.36 -2.02
N PRO A 60 6.20 15.22 -2.56
CA PRO A 60 4.84 14.77 -2.33
C PRO A 60 4.54 14.50 -0.85
N ARG A 61 3.38 14.96 -0.40
CA ARG A 61 2.83 14.74 0.94
C ARG A 61 1.53 13.94 0.86
N TYR A 62 1.50 12.82 1.58
CA TYR A 62 0.31 11.98 1.76
C TYR A 62 -0.61 12.59 2.81
N THR A 63 -1.84 12.89 2.41
CA THR A 63 -2.87 13.44 3.29
C THR A 63 -4.02 12.44 3.36
N PRO A 64 -4.16 11.64 4.44
CA PRO A 64 -5.11 10.52 4.49
C PRO A 64 -6.54 10.87 4.08
N SER A 65 -7.02 12.05 4.50
CA SER A 65 -8.37 12.53 4.20
C SER A 65 -8.63 12.81 2.72
N THR A 66 -7.60 13.15 1.95
CA THR A 66 -7.72 13.39 0.49
C THR A 66 -7.17 12.25 -0.34
N THR A 67 -6.36 11.35 0.22
CA THR A 67 -5.78 10.19 -0.48
C THR A 67 -6.50 8.90 -0.11
N PHE A 68 -6.20 8.31 1.05
CA PHE A 68 -6.73 7.02 1.49
C PHE A 68 -8.25 7.01 1.56
N GLU A 69 -8.85 7.99 2.23
CA GLU A 69 -10.31 8.05 2.44
C GLU A 69 -11.08 8.24 1.12
N THR A 70 -10.47 8.91 0.15
CA THR A 70 -11.08 9.15 -1.17
C THR A 70 -10.72 8.06 -2.19
N PHE A 71 -9.73 7.22 -1.91
CA PHE A 71 -9.28 6.21 -2.86
C PHE A 71 -10.43 5.23 -3.18
N PRO A 72 -10.78 5.05 -4.47
CA PRO A 72 -11.80 4.10 -4.87
C PRO A 72 -11.20 2.68 -4.87
N PHE A 73 -11.16 2.02 -3.73
CA PHE A 73 -10.72 0.63 -3.62
C PHE A 73 -11.54 -0.30 -4.53
N PRO A 74 -10.96 -1.42 -4.99
CA PRO A 74 -11.69 -2.41 -5.77
C PRO A 74 -12.94 -2.92 -5.03
N ALA A 75 -14.03 -3.10 -5.76
CA ALA A 75 -15.30 -3.54 -5.18
C ALA A 75 -15.15 -4.91 -4.49
N GLY A 76 -15.56 -4.98 -3.22
CA GLY A 76 -15.43 -6.16 -2.37
C GLY A 76 -14.10 -6.29 -1.63
N LEU A 77 -13.12 -5.43 -1.92
CA LEU A 77 -11.79 -5.40 -1.28
C LEU A 77 -11.53 -4.07 -0.55
N THR A 78 -12.60 -3.38 -0.12
CA THR A 78 -12.50 -2.11 0.60
C THR A 78 -12.02 -2.36 2.04
N PRO A 79 -11.16 -1.51 2.63
CA PRO A 79 -10.55 -1.76 3.96
C PRO A 79 -11.53 -1.85 5.13
N ASN A 80 -12.77 -1.37 4.97
CA ASN A 80 -13.84 -1.52 5.95
C ASN A 80 -14.46 -2.95 5.96
N ILE A 81 -14.10 -3.80 5.01
CA ILE A 81 -14.47 -5.21 4.98
C ILE A 81 -13.38 -6.02 5.73
N PRO A 82 -13.74 -6.88 6.68
CA PRO A 82 -12.77 -7.79 7.31
C PRO A 82 -12.10 -8.70 6.27
N ALA A 83 -10.77 -8.87 6.35
CA ALA A 83 -10.02 -9.67 5.38
C ALA A 83 -10.52 -11.11 5.25
N ALA A 84 -10.96 -11.71 6.37
CA ALA A 84 -11.55 -13.04 6.39
C ALA A 84 -12.76 -13.19 5.44
N ASN A 85 -13.49 -12.10 5.16
CA ASN A 85 -14.69 -12.14 4.32
C ASN A 85 -14.35 -12.23 2.83
N TYR A 86 -13.15 -11.84 2.40
CA TYR A 86 -12.69 -11.94 1.02
C TYR A 86 -11.47 -12.86 0.85
N ALA A 87 -11.13 -13.65 1.88
CA ALA A 87 -9.95 -14.53 1.85
C ALA A 87 -9.98 -15.57 0.71
N ALA A 88 -11.18 -15.98 0.28
CA ALA A 88 -11.37 -16.90 -0.85
C ALA A 88 -11.56 -16.19 -2.20
N ASP A 89 -11.56 -14.85 -2.24
CA ASP A 89 -11.66 -14.09 -3.49
C ASP A 89 -10.35 -14.27 -4.28
N PRO A 90 -10.40 -14.81 -5.51
CA PRO A 90 -9.21 -15.02 -6.34
C PRO A 90 -8.39 -13.73 -6.56
N ARG A 91 -9.06 -12.58 -6.62
CA ARG A 91 -8.43 -11.26 -6.78
C ARG A 91 -7.61 -10.91 -5.53
N ALA A 92 -8.17 -11.16 -4.35
CA ALA A 92 -7.48 -10.92 -3.08
C ALA A 92 -6.26 -11.83 -2.92
N ILE A 93 -6.39 -13.11 -3.27
CA ILE A 93 -5.29 -14.10 -3.23
C ILE A 93 -4.15 -13.67 -4.15
N LYS A 94 -4.46 -13.21 -5.37
CA LYS A 94 -3.43 -12.77 -6.33
C LYS A 94 -2.67 -11.55 -5.83
N ILE A 95 -3.39 -10.56 -5.29
CA ILE A 95 -2.77 -9.35 -4.71
C ILE A 95 -1.93 -9.72 -3.48
N ASP A 96 -2.45 -10.54 -2.57
CA ASP A 96 -1.75 -11.03 -1.38
C ASP A 96 -0.41 -11.69 -1.76
N ALA A 97 -0.43 -12.63 -2.71
CA ALA A 97 0.77 -13.31 -3.18
C ALA A 97 1.80 -12.34 -3.79
N ALA A 98 1.35 -11.40 -4.63
CA ALA A 98 2.23 -10.41 -5.24
C ALA A 98 2.83 -9.43 -4.20
N ALA A 99 2.03 -9.00 -3.23
CA ALA A 99 2.44 -8.12 -2.15
C ALA A 99 3.47 -8.78 -1.22
N LYS A 100 3.22 -10.03 -0.81
CA LYS A 100 4.18 -10.84 -0.03
C LYS A 100 5.48 -10.98 -0.79
N ARG A 101 5.41 -11.36 -2.08
CA ARG A 101 6.59 -11.52 -2.92
C ARG A 101 7.41 -10.23 -3.04
N LEU A 102 6.76 -9.09 -3.25
CA LEU A 102 7.42 -7.79 -3.29
C LEU A 102 8.08 -7.45 -1.94
N ASN A 103 7.40 -7.72 -0.83
CA ASN A 103 7.95 -7.47 0.50
C ASN A 103 9.17 -8.36 0.79
N GLU A 104 9.07 -9.67 0.54
CA GLU A 104 10.18 -10.62 0.69
C GLU A 104 11.41 -10.20 -0.11
N LEU A 105 11.23 -9.79 -1.37
CA LEU A 105 12.34 -9.33 -2.21
C LEU A 105 13.00 -8.07 -1.67
N ARG A 106 12.22 -7.12 -1.14
CA ARG A 106 12.76 -5.93 -0.47
C ARG A 106 13.53 -6.29 0.79
N GLU A 107 12.96 -7.15 1.63
CA GLU A 107 13.59 -7.60 2.87
C GLU A 107 14.91 -8.32 2.62
N ASN A 108 14.96 -9.20 1.60
CA ASN A 108 16.18 -9.91 1.22
C ASN A 108 17.25 -8.96 0.65
N TRP A 109 16.85 -7.88 -0.02
CA TRP A 109 17.79 -6.87 -0.51
C TRP A 109 18.32 -5.97 0.62
N LEU A 110 17.45 -5.57 1.55
CA LEU A 110 17.80 -4.77 2.73
C LEU A 110 18.71 -5.55 3.68
N ASN A 111 18.40 -6.83 3.87
CA ASN A 111 19.03 -7.70 4.85
C ASN A 111 19.59 -9.00 4.21
N PRO A 112 20.62 -8.90 3.34
CA PRO A 112 21.19 -10.08 2.67
C PRO A 112 21.80 -11.07 3.66
N ALA A 113 21.53 -12.36 3.48
CA ALA A 113 21.96 -13.42 4.39
C ALA A 113 23.49 -13.57 4.53
N ASP A 114 24.24 -13.08 3.56
CA ASP A 114 25.71 -13.00 3.61
C ASP A 114 26.22 -11.84 4.47
N LEU A 115 25.40 -10.80 4.71
CA LEU A 115 25.78 -9.60 5.46
C LEU A 115 25.20 -9.53 6.88
N VAL A 116 24.14 -10.27 7.18
CA VAL A 116 23.44 -10.18 8.46
C VAL A 116 23.33 -11.53 9.18
N ASP A 117 23.34 -11.47 10.50
CA ASP A 117 22.87 -12.52 11.39
C ASP A 117 21.52 -12.10 12.01
N ARG A 118 20.55 -13.02 12.01
CA ARG A 118 19.28 -12.86 12.72
C ARG A 118 19.40 -13.53 14.08
N VAL A 119 19.30 -12.73 15.14
CA VAL A 119 19.48 -13.20 16.52
C VAL A 119 18.21 -12.88 17.29
N PRO A 120 17.67 -13.81 18.10
CA PRO A 120 16.51 -13.55 18.93
C PRO A 120 16.66 -12.26 19.75
N GLU A 121 15.57 -11.50 19.87
CA GLU A 121 15.52 -10.35 20.76
C GLU A 121 15.58 -10.80 22.23
N VAL A 122 16.15 -9.96 23.08
CA VAL A 122 16.27 -10.23 24.52
C VAL A 122 14.91 -10.17 25.21
N VAL A 123 13.97 -9.41 24.65
CA VAL A 123 12.60 -9.24 25.14
C VAL A 123 11.64 -10.06 24.28
N ALA A 124 10.89 -10.96 24.92
CA ALA A 124 9.89 -11.78 24.24
C ALA A 124 8.83 -10.93 23.54
N GLY A 125 8.43 -11.35 22.33
CA GLY A 125 7.41 -10.68 21.52
C GLY A 125 7.95 -9.63 20.56
N TYR A 126 9.21 -9.19 20.71
CA TYR A 126 9.88 -8.33 19.73
C TYR A 126 10.45 -9.15 18.56
N PRO A 127 10.57 -8.55 17.36
CA PRO A 127 11.21 -9.20 16.22
C PRO A 127 12.69 -9.48 16.47
N ASP A 128 13.23 -10.50 15.81
CA ASP A 128 14.67 -10.80 15.84
C ASP A 128 15.51 -9.58 15.45
N ARG A 129 16.63 -9.42 16.16
CA ARG A 129 17.63 -8.40 15.85
C ARG A 129 18.40 -8.79 14.60
N ILE A 130 18.53 -7.83 13.69
CA ILE A 130 19.33 -7.96 12.48
C ILE A 130 20.68 -7.29 12.76
N LEU A 131 21.73 -8.10 12.94
CA LEU A 131 23.06 -7.63 13.27
C LEU A 131 23.99 -7.82 12.07
N PRO A 132 24.84 -6.83 11.74
CA PRO A 132 25.91 -7.03 10.76
C PRO A 132 26.87 -8.12 11.23
N LYS A 133 27.29 -9.00 10.32
CA LYS A 133 28.28 -10.04 10.65
C LYS A 133 29.64 -9.49 11.05
N ASP A 134 30.04 -8.38 10.41
CA ASP A 134 31.30 -7.70 10.68
C ASP A 134 31.25 -6.20 10.35
N ALA A 135 32.38 -5.50 10.55
CA ALA A 135 32.50 -4.07 10.29
C ALA A 135 32.39 -3.70 8.80
N ALA A 136 32.73 -4.60 7.88
CA ALA A 136 32.58 -4.39 6.44
C ALA A 136 31.11 -4.50 6.02
N ALA A 137 30.41 -5.53 6.50
CA ALA A 137 28.97 -5.71 6.33
C ALA A 137 28.20 -4.49 6.88
N SER A 138 28.57 -3.98 8.06
CA SER A 138 27.96 -2.77 8.63
C SER A 138 28.09 -1.55 7.70
N LYS A 139 29.25 -1.36 7.07
CA LYS A 139 29.45 -0.26 6.10
C LYS A 139 28.60 -0.42 4.85
N GLU A 140 28.40 -1.64 4.38
CA GLU A 140 27.59 -1.92 3.20
C GLU A 140 26.08 -1.80 3.48
N LEU A 141 25.62 -2.31 4.62
CA LEU A 141 24.21 -2.21 5.05
C LEU A 141 23.74 -0.76 5.18
N LYS A 142 24.61 0.18 5.56
CA LYS A 142 24.28 1.62 5.59
C LYS A 142 23.83 2.19 4.23
N LYS A 143 24.25 1.57 3.12
CA LYS A 143 23.85 1.97 1.77
C LYS A 143 22.54 1.31 1.33
N ARG A 144 22.11 0.25 2.01
CA ARG A 144 20.93 -0.54 1.68
C ARG A 144 19.68 0.04 2.32
N THR A 145 19.24 1.19 1.81
CA THR A 145 17.97 1.81 2.19
C THR A 145 16.93 1.64 1.10
N LEU A 146 15.65 1.62 1.46
CA LEU A 146 14.58 1.57 0.46
C LEU A 146 14.64 2.74 -0.52
N THR A 147 15.03 3.94 -0.05
CA THR A 147 15.24 5.09 -0.95
C THR A 147 16.29 4.79 -2.01
N ASN A 148 17.42 4.19 -1.64
CA ASN A 148 18.47 3.81 -2.60
C ASN A 148 18.00 2.70 -3.55
N LEU A 149 17.29 1.70 -3.02
CA LEU A 149 16.71 0.63 -3.83
C LEU A 149 15.75 1.18 -4.90
N TYR A 150 14.84 2.08 -4.53
CA TYR A 150 13.86 2.66 -5.45
C TYR A 150 14.46 3.72 -6.37
N ASN A 151 15.56 4.38 -5.98
CA ASN A 151 16.32 5.22 -6.89
C ASN A 151 17.02 4.39 -7.99
N ALA A 152 17.58 3.24 -7.63
CA ALA A 152 18.25 2.36 -8.59
C ALA A 152 17.26 1.55 -9.45
N ARG A 153 16.09 1.21 -8.88
CA ARG A 153 14.99 0.45 -9.48
C ARG A 153 15.48 -0.74 -10.35
N PRO A 154 16.15 -1.73 -9.74
CA PRO A 154 16.65 -2.89 -10.47
C PRO A 154 15.50 -3.66 -11.14
N ALA A 155 15.79 -4.39 -12.23
CA ALA A 155 14.78 -5.07 -13.04
C ALA A 155 13.86 -6.00 -12.23
N TRP A 156 14.39 -6.72 -11.23
CA TRP A 156 13.58 -7.58 -10.37
C TRP A 156 12.52 -6.80 -9.58
N LEU A 157 12.84 -5.56 -9.15
CA LEU A 157 11.93 -4.72 -8.39
C LEU A 157 10.83 -4.22 -9.31
N ASP A 158 11.21 -3.78 -10.51
CA ASP A 158 10.24 -3.33 -11.52
C ASP A 158 9.28 -4.46 -11.92
N HIS A 159 9.78 -5.68 -12.11
CA HIS A 159 8.94 -6.84 -12.41
C HIS A 159 8.01 -7.21 -11.25
N ALA A 160 8.49 -7.13 -10.01
CA ALA A 160 7.65 -7.40 -8.83
C ALA A 160 6.51 -6.37 -8.70
N HIS A 161 6.80 -5.10 -8.96
CA HIS A 161 5.77 -4.05 -9.02
C HIS A 161 4.77 -4.28 -10.16
N LYS A 162 5.24 -4.57 -11.38
CA LYS A 162 4.36 -4.86 -12.52
C LYS A 162 3.41 -6.03 -12.25
N ALA A 163 3.89 -7.08 -11.58
CA ALA A 163 3.06 -8.22 -11.19
C ALA A 163 1.99 -7.83 -10.16
N LEU A 164 2.34 -6.98 -9.18
CA LEU A 164 1.39 -6.43 -8.21
C LEU A 164 0.35 -5.52 -8.91
N ASP A 165 0.81 -4.64 -9.79
CA ASP A 165 -0.05 -3.71 -10.52
C ASP A 165 -1.02 -4.47 -11.44
N GLU A 166 -0.58 -5.52 -12.13
CA GLU A 166 -1.46 -6.37 -12.92
C GLU A 166 -2.55 -7.03 -12.05
N ALA A 167 -2.18 -7.55 -10.87
CA ALA A 167 -3.14 -8.14 -9.93
C ALA A 167 -4.18 -7.11 -9.45
N VAL A 168 -3.74 -5.87 -9.20
CA VAL A 168 -4.64 -4.77 -8.83
C VAL A 168 -5.51 -4.34 -10.02
N ALA A 169 -4.97 -4.24 -11.23
CA ALA A 169 -5.73 -3.94 -12.43
C ALA A 169 -6.84 -4.97 -12.67
N GLU A 170 -6.54 -6.26 -12.52
CA GLU A 170 -7.54 -7.34 -12.58
C GLU A 170 -8.62 -7.20 -11.51
N SER A 171 -8.27 -6.72 -10.32
CA SER A 171 -9.25 -6.53 -9.25
C SER A 171 -10.30 -5.45 -9.58
N TYR A 172 -9.92 -4.48 -10.41
CA TYR A 172 -10.81 -3.47 -11.01
C TYR A 172 -11.52 -3.94 -12.29
N GLY A 173 -11.17 -5.12 -12.81
CA GLY A 173 -11.63 -5.59 -14.12
C GLY A 173 -10.91 -4.94 -15.30
N TRP A 174 -9.73 -4.36 -15.10
CA TRP A 174 -8.93 -3.68 -16.13
C TRP A 174 -7.70 -4.48 -16.58
N GLY A 175 -7.64 -5.78 -16.28
CA GLY A 175 -6.47 -6.61 -16.53
C GLY A 175 -6.09 -6.72 -18.02
N ASP A 176 -7.06 -6.82 -18.92
CA ASP A 176 -6.78 -6.89 -20.36
C ASP A 176 -6.20 -5.57 -20.88
N ASP A 177 -6.78 -4.43 -20.47
CA ASP A 177 -6.25 -3.12 -20.82
C ASP A 177 -4.85 -2.86 -20.23
N TRP A 178 -4.56 -3.43 -19.06
CA TRP A 178 -3.22 -3.39 -18.47
C TRP A 178 -2.20 -4.15 -19.33
N ARG A 179 -2.52 -5.40 -19.69
CA ARG A 179 -1.66 -6.25 -20.53
C ARG A 179 -1.46 -5.68 -21.93
N ASP A 180 -2.48 -5.04 -22.49
CA ASP A 180 -2.41 -4.36 -23.78
C ASP A 180 -1.68 -3.01 -23.74
N GLY A 181 -1.25 -2.54 -22.55
CA GLY A 181 -0.57 -1.26 -22.38
C GLY A 181 -1.46 -0.03 -22.60
N LYS A 182 -2.80 -0.20 -22.55
CA LYS A 182 -3.78 0.87 -22.75
C LYS A 182 -3.99 1.73 -21.51
N LEU A 183 -3.64 1.20 -20.33
CA LEU A 183 -3.74 1.92 -19.05
C LEU A 183 -2.56 2.88 -18.87
N THR A 184 -2.61 4.02 -19.58
CA THR A 184 -1.73 5.15 -19.30
C THR A 184 -2.07 5.78 -17.94
N ASN A 185 -1.17 6.60 -17.39
CA ASN A 185 -1.40 7.28 -16.11
C ASN A 185 -2.69 8.13 -16.13
N ASP A 186 -2.96 8.82 -17.24
CA ASP A 186 -4.16 9.65 -17.40
C ASP A 186 -5.42 8.80 -17.47
N GLU A 187 -5.38 7.66 -18.17
CA GLU A 187 -6.51 6.73 -18.24
C GLU A 187 -6.81 6.11 -16.87
N ILE A 188 -5.77 5.67 -16.15
CA ILE A 188 -5.91 5.17 -14.78
C ILE A 188 -6.58 6.23 -13.90
N LEU A 189 -6.06 7.45 -13.90
CA LEU A 189 -6.63 8.55 -13.12
C LEU A 189 -8.08 8.84 -13.51
N ALA A 190 -8.40 8.91 -14.80
CA ALA A 190 -9.76 9.16 -15.28
C ALA A 190 -10.74 8.09 -14.77
N ARG A 191 -10.37 6.80 -14.84
CA ARG A 191 -11.19 5.71 -14.33
C ARG A 191 -11.34 5.76 -12.80
N LEU A 192 -10.27 6.01 -12.07
CA LEU A 192 -10.32 6.17 -10.61
C LEU A 192 -11.22 7.35 -10.21
N PHE A 193 -11.11 8.50 -10.89
CA PHE A 193 -11.99 9.65 -10.65
C PHE A 193 -13.46 9.30 -10.87
N LYS A 194 -13.77 8.56 -11.95
CA LYS A 194 -15.14 8.09 -12.21
C LYS A 194 -15.65 7.21 -11.07
N LEU A 195 -14.86 6.23 -10.64
CA LEU A 195 -15.23 5.35 -9.51
C LEU A 195 -15.44 6.13 -8.20
N ASN A 196 -14.58 7.11 -7.92
CA ASN A 196 -14.74 7.98 -6.75
C ASN A 196 -16.06 8.79 -6.81
N GLN A 197 -16.40 9.37 -7.96
CA GLN A 197 -17.66 10.10 -8.14
C GLN A 197 -18.88 9.20 -7.99
N GLU A 198 -18.83 7.98 -8.51
CA GLU A 198 -19.90 6.98 -8.35
C GLU A 198 -20.09 6.61 -6.87
N ARG A 199 -19.00 6.39 -6.14
CA ARG A 199 -19.00 6.14 -4.69
C ARG A 199 -19.62 7.30 -3.92
N ALA A 200 -19.20 8.55 -4.17
CA ALA A 200 -19.74 9.74 -3.51
C ALA A 200 -21.25 9.93 -3.78
N LYS A 201 -21.70 9.63 -5.00
CA LYS A 201 -23.13 9.62 -5.36
C LYS A 201 -23.90 8.53 -4.59
N ALA A 202 -23.31 7.36 -4.38
CA ALA A 202 -23.94 6.28 -3.62
C ALA A 202 -24.04 6.62 -2.11
N GLU A 203 -22.97 7.15 -1.52
CA GLU A 203 -22.91 7.58 -0.12
C GLU A 203 -23.93 8.70 0.18
N SER A 204 -24.03 9.71 -0.68
CA SER A 204 -25.00 10.80 -0.52
C SER A 204 -26.45 10.29 -0.59
N LYS A 205 -26.75 9.38 -1.52
CA LYS A 205 -28.06 8.69 -1.60
C LYS A 205 -28.36 7.87 -0.35
N ALA A 206 -27.38 7.11 0.16
CA ALA A 206 -27.54 6.32 1.38
C ALA A 206 -27.81 7.21 2.61
N ALA A 207 -27.05 8.30 2.77
CA ALA A 207 -27.24 9.27 3.85
C ALA A 207 -28.63 9.93 3.81
N ALA A 208 -29.13 10.28 2.62
CA ALA A 208 -30.48 10.82 2.45
C ALA A 208 -31.58 9.82 2.88
N LYS A 209 -31.42 8.53 2.54
CA LYS A 209 -32.36 7.46 2.93
C LYS A 209 -32.41 7.25 4.45
N VAL A 210 -31.26 7.32 5.14
CA VAL A 210 -31.19 7.23 6.61
C VAL A 210 -31.92 8.40 7.26
N LYS A 211 -31.70 9.64 6.79
CA LYS A 211 -32.41 10.84 7.28
C LYS A 211 -33.93 10.74 7.10
N MET A 212 -34.40 10.20 5.97
CA MET A 212 -35.85 9.99 5.73
C MET A 212 -36.47 8.96 6.67
N LYS A 213 -35.77 7.86 6.99
CA LYS A 213 -36.26 6.85 7.94
C LYS A 213 -36.31 7.36 9.38
N GLY A 214 -35.29 8.11 9.81
CA GLY A 214 -35.26 8.73 11.14
C GLY A 214 -36.43 9.70 11.38
N LYS A 215 -36.83 10.47 10.36
CA LYS A 215 -38.01 11.35 10.43
C LYS A 215 -39.35 10.60 10.50
N LYS A 216 -39.44 9.37 10.01
CA LYS A 216 -40.66 8.55 10.04
C LYS A 216 -40.85 7.81 11.37
N ASN A 217 -39.77 7.48 12.08
CA ASN A 217 -39.82 6.75 13.35
C ASN A 217 -39.85 7.67 14.60
N GLY A 218 -39.75 8.99 14.41
CA GLY A 218 -39.82 10.00 15.47
C GLY A 218 -41.16 10.73 15.56
N LYS A 219 -42.22 10.16 14.98
CA LYS A 219 -43.63 10.55 15.13
C LYS A 219 -44.39 9.33 15.61
#